data_AF-A0A928QCJ2-F1
#
_entry.id   AF-A0A928QCJ2-F1
#
_cell.length_a   1.000
_cell.length_b   1.000
_cell.length_c   1.000
_cell.angle_alpha   90.00
_cell.angle_beta   90.00
_cell.angle_gamma   90.00
#
_symmetry.space_group_name_H-M   'P 1'
#
loop_
_entity.id
_entity.type
_entity.pdbx_description
1 polymer ?
#
loop_
_entity_poly.entity_id
_entity_poly.type
_entity_poly.pdbx_seq_one_letter_code
_entity_poly.pdbx_strand_id
1 'polypeptide(L)'
;MKVGETREVRLYHPATNTASNAYITSNSSNISYFYNGTDKLYITALEEGQASLNVRVEGCAFGAYVWLTILPADTPANLGDVDGSNTVDAIDASSVLAYYAIISTNGDASKYDNNFKRNADVNSDGGINAVDASLILAYYAFINTGGSGDIITFINNR
;
A
#
# COMPACT_ATOMS: atom_id res chain seq x y z
N MET A 1 -5.07 -9.81 3.03
CA MET A 1 -5.02 -8.65 2.11
C MET A 1 -3.77 -7.85 2.47
N LYS A 2 -3.25 -7.00 1.58
CA LYS A 2 -2.05 -6.19 1.87
C LYS A 2 -2.43 -4.79 2.31
N VAL A 3 -1.60 -4.12 3.10
CA VAL A 3 -1.80 -2.70 3.44
C VAL A 3 -2.00 -1.88 2.16
N GLY A 4 -3.04 -1.03 2.16
CA GLY A 4 -3.45 -0.22 1.01
C GLY A 4 -4.45 -0.90 0.06
N GLU A 5 -4.64 -2.22 0.12
CA GLU A 5 -5.67 -2.89 -0.68
C GLU A 5 -7.07 -2.57 -0.16
N THR A 6 -8.04 -2.45 -1.07
CA THR A 6 -9.47 -2.50 -0.75
C THR A 6 -10.11 -3.72 -1.40
N ARG A 7 -10.89 -4.50 -0.65
CA ARG A 7 -11.61 -5.68 -1.15
C ARG A 7 -13.12 -5.49 -1.05
N GLU A 8 -13.82 -5.87 -2.12
CA GLU A 8 -15.28 -5.98 -2.14
C GLU A 8 -15.69 -7.35 -1.58
N VAL A 9 -16.63 -7.35 -0.63
CA VAL A 9 -17.27 -8.52 -0.05
C VAL A 9 -18.77 -8.41 -0.31
N ARG A 10 -19.35 -9.43 -0.92
CA ARG A 10 -20.80 -9.52 -1.12
C ARG A 10 -21.48 -10.16 0.07
N LEU A 11 -22.55 -9.54 0.54
CA LEU A 11 -23.37 -9.96 1.67
C LEU A 11 -24.70 -10.48 1.18
N TYR A 12 -25.21 -11.54 1.81
CA TYR A 12 -26.54 -12.06 1.53
C TYR A 12 -27.10 -12.78 2.75
N HIS A 13 -28.42 -12.74 2.90
CA HIS A 13 -29.14 -13.58 3.83
C HIS A 13 -29.20 -15.00 3.25
N PRO A 14 -28.79 -16.04 4.00
CA PRO A 14 -28.59 -17.39 3.45
C PRO A 14 -29.88 -18.06 2.95
N ALA A 15 -31.05 -17.67 3.46
CA ALA A 15 -32.32 -18.22 3.01
C ALA A 15 -32.89 -17.53 1.75
N THR A 16 -32.60 -16.24 1.55
CA THR A 16 -33.20 -15.45 0.45
C THR A 16 -32.21 -15.11 -0.65
N ASN A 17 -30.90 -15.30 -0.41
CA ASN A 17 -29.80 -14.90 -1.28
C ASN A 17 -29.81 -13.40 -1.65
N THR A 18 -30.39 -12.57 -0.77
CA THR A 18 -30.46 -11.11 -0.93
C THR A 18 -29.95 -10.43 0.34
N ALA A 19 -29.47 -9.19 0.22
CA ALA A 19 -29.22 -8.31 1.34
C ALA A 19 -29.98 -6.99 1.12
N SER A 20 -30.80 -6.61 2.10
CA SER A 20 -31.53 -5.34 2.10
C SER A 20 -30.80 -4.31 2.93
N ASN A 21 -30.15 -4.74 4.02
CA ASN A 21 -29.29 -3.94 4.87
C ASN A 21 -28.32 -4.86 5.62
N ALA A 22 -27.27 -4.28 6.22
CA ALA A 22 -26.35 -4.99 7.10
C ALA A 22 -25.85 -4.07 8.22
N TYR A 23 -25.60 -4.68 9.38
CA TYR A 23 -24.99 -4.04 10.53
C TYR A 23 -23.55 -4.53 10.63
N ILE A 24 -22.59 -3.60 10.57
CA ILE A 24 -21.15 -3.89 10.61
C ILE A 24 -20.55 -3.22 11.84
N THR A 25 -19.77 -3.98 12.61
CA THR A 25 -18.96 -3.47 13.72
C THR A 25 -17.54 -4.00 13.59
N SER A 26 -16.55 -3.16 13.89
CA SER A 26 -15.13 -3.51 13.93
C SER A 26 -14.52 -3.00 15.22
N ASN A 27 -13.71 -3.84 15.87
CA ASN A 27 -12.84 -3.45 16.99
C ASN A 27 -11.37 -3.33 16.56
N SER A 28 -11.11 -3.40 15.25
CA SER A 28 -9.76 -3.41 14.68
C SER A 28 -9.44 -2.05 14.08
N SER A 29 -8.35 -1.43 14.54
CA SER A 29 -7.87 -0.12 14.07
C SER A 29 -7.09 -0.20 12.76
N ASN A 30 -6.59 -1.38 12.40
CA ASN A 30 -5.79 -1.63 11.21
C ASN A 30 -6.63 -1.86 9.92
N ILE A 31 -7.94 -1.66 9.99
CA ILE A 31 -8.86 -1.67 8.85
C ILE A 31 -9.84 -0.50 8.91
N SER A 32 -10.33 -0.09 7.75
CA SER A 32 -11.58 0.68 7.64
C SER A 32 -12.57 -0.08 6.77
N TYR A 33 -13.85 0.30 6.85
CA TYR A 33 -14.89 -0.30 6.03
C TYR A 33 -15.92 0.72 5.58
N PHE A 34 -16.52 0.44 4.43
CA PHE A 34 -17.64 1.19 3.87
C PHE A 34 -18.67 0.20 3.36
N TYR A 35 -19.92 0.35 3.80
CA TYR A 35 -21.04 -0.44 3.33
C TYR A 35 -21.93 0.43 2.46
N ASN A 36 -22.29 -0.07 1.27
CA ASN A 36 -23.04 0.73 0.29
C ASN A 36 -24.54 0.83 0.58
N GLY A 37 -25.03 0.18 1.64
CA GLY A 37 -26.45 0.15 1.98
C GLY A 37 -27.25 -1.00 1.34
N THR A 38 -26.65 -1.84 0.50
CA THR A 38 -27.36 -2.96 -0.17
C THR A 38 -26.74 -4.33 0.12
N ASP A 39 -25.63 -4.65 -0.53
CA ASP A 39 -25.06 -6.01 -0.56
C ASP A 39 -23.54 -5.98 -0.64
N LYS A 40 -22.92 -4.80 -0.71
CA LYS A 40 -21.48 -4.66 -0.87
C LYS A 40 -20.85 -3.98 0.32
N LEU A 41 -19.91 -4.70 0.94
CA LEU A 41 -19.00 -4.20 1.94
C LEU A 41 -17.61 -4.05 1.33
N TYR A 42 -17.04 -2.85 1.42
CA TYR A 42 -15.68 -2.55 1.05
C TYR A 42 -14.84 -2.52 2.32
N ILE A 43 -13.73 -3.25 2.34
CA ILE A 43 -12.80 -3.30 3.47
C ILE A 43 -11.44 -2.84 2.96
N THR A 44 -10.85 -1.83 3.60
CA THR A 44 -9.53 -1.29 3.28
C THR A 44 -8.55 -1.64 4.39
N ALA A 45 -7.39 -2.17 4.03
CA ALA A 45 -6.31 -2.44 4.98
C ALA A 45 -5.45 -1.19 5.22
N LEU A 46 -5.24 -0.85 6.48
CA LEU A 46 -4.53 0.35 6.90
C LEU A 46 -3.14 0.04 7.47
N GLU A 47 -3.02 -1.05 8.23
CA GLU A 47 -1.79 -1.45 8.90
C GLU A 47 -1.69 -2.98 8.94
N GLU A 48 -0.48 -3.54 9.04
CA GLU A 48 -0.30 -4.99 9.12
C GLU A 48 -0.89 -5.61 10.40
N GLY A 49 -1.08 -6.93 10.39
CA GLY A 49 -1.54 -7.69 11.54
C GLY A 49 -2.92 -8.34 11.37
N GLN A 50 -3.49 -8.81 12.48
CA GLN A 50 -4.80 -9.47 12.46
C GLN A 50 -5.92 -8.45 12.64
N ALA A 51 -7.00 -8.62 11.89
CA ALA A 51 -8.19 -7.78 11.97
C ALA A 51 -9.47 -8.64 11.94
N SER A 52 -10.54 -8.11 12.52
CA SER A 52 -11.83 -8.77 12.51
C SER A 52 -12.99 -7.79 12.39
N LEU A 53 -14.04 -8.20 11.68
CA LEU A 53 -15.31 -7.49 11.65
C LEU A 53 -16.44 -8.46 11.97
N ASN A 54 -17.44 -7.99 12.69
CA ASN A 54 -18.72 -8.68 12.81
C ASN A 54 -19.71 -8.07 11.80
N VAL A 55 -20.31 -8.92 10.98
CA VAL A 55 -21.29 -8.52 9.96
C VAL A 55 -22.59 -9.29 10.20
N ARG A 56 -23.69 -8.57 10.36
CA ARG A 56 -25.03 -9.16 10.46
C ARG A 56 -25.94 -8.56 9.40
N VAL A 57 -26.32 -9.37 8.42
CA VAL A 57 -27.33 -8.99 7.42
C VAL A 57 -28.69 -8.88 8.10
N GLU A 58 -29.51 -7.93 7.68
CA GLU A 58 -30.89 -7.77 8.17
C GLU A 58 -31.69 -9.07 8.00
N GLY A 59 -32.49 -9.41 9.01
CA GLY A 59 -33.22 -10.68 9.07
C GLY A 59 -32.43 -11.88 9.57
N CYS A 60 -31.08 -11.82 9.61
CA CYS A 60 -30.29 -12.89 10.21
C CYS A 60 -30.37 -12.87 11.74
N ALA A 61 -30.61 -14.03 12.34
CA ALA A 61 -30.61 -14.20 13.81
C ALA A 61 -29.21 -13.95 14.43
N PHE A 62 -28.14 -14.23 13.68
CA PHE A 62 -26.76 -14.10 14.13
C PHE A 62 -25.90 -13.36 13.10
N GLY A 63 -24.88 -12.66 13.58
CA GLY A 63 -23.82 -12.12 12.74
C GLY A 63 -22.71 -13.15 12.51
N ALA A 64 -21.93 -12.94 11.46
CA ALA A 64 -20.72 -13.70 11.16
C ALA A 64 -19.47 -12.85 11.39
N TYR A 65 -18.38 -13.48 11.81
CA TYR A 65 -17.08 -12.84 11.90
C TYR A 65 -16.32 -13.05 10.59
N VAL A 66 -15.76 -11.95 10.08
CA VAL A 66 -14.76 -11.96 9.01
C VAL A 66 -13.41 -11.77 9.68
N TRP A 67 -12.56 -12.79 9.59
CA TRP A 67 -11.18 -12.73 10.08
C TRP A 67 -10.25 -12.42 8.91
N LEU A 68 -9.34 -11.47 9.12
CA LEU A 68 -8.41 -11.00 8.10
C LEU A 68 -6.99 -11.06 8.66
N THR A 69 -6.08 -11.58 7.85
CA THR A 69 -4.65 -11.32 8.02
C THR A 69 -4.25 -10.23 7.03
N ILE A 70 -3.77 -9.11 7.57
CA ILE A 70 -3.21 -8.02 6.82
C ILE A 70 -1.71 -8.25 6.75
N LEU A 71 -1.24 -8.45 5.54
CA LEU A 71 0.17 -8.54 5.22
C LEU A 71 0.73 -7.13 5.03
N PRO A 72 2.05 -6.94 5.17
CA PRO A 72 2.70 -5.70 4.78
C PRO A 72 2.25 -5.24 3.40
N ALA A 73 2.38 -3.94 3.13
CA ALA A 73 2.22 -3.43 1.78
C ALA A 73 3.14 -4.22 0.84
N ASP A 74 2.74 -4.37 -0.43
CA ASP A 74 3.67 -4.88 -1.41
C ASP A 74 4.92 -3.99 -1.41
N THR A 75 6.06 -4.58 -1.09
CA THR A 75 7.34 -4.02 -1.47
C THR A 75 7.27 -3.83 -2.98
N PRO A 76 7.42 -2.61 -3.50
CA PRO A 76 7.31 -2.39 -4.92
C PRO A 76 8.29 -3.33 -5.61
N ALA A 77 7.81 -4.14 -6.56
CA ALA A 77 8.64 -5.12 -7.27
C ALA A 77 9.90 -4.46 -7.89
N ASN A 78 9.81 -3.14 -8.11
CA ASN A 78 10.82 -2.28 -8.69
C ASN A 78 11.18 -1.12 -7.73
N LEU A 79 11.25 -1.36 -6.42
CA LEU A 79 11.61 -0.30 -5.46
C LEU A 79 12.97 0.31 -5.85
N GLY A 80 13.03 1.63 -5.94
CA GLY A 80 14.18 2.38 -6.44
C GLY A 80 14.27 2.53 -7.97
N ASP A 81 13.53 1.76 -8.77
CA ASP A 81 13.41 1.92 -10.23
C ASP A 81 12.14 2.73 -10.53
N VAL A 82 12.31 4.04 -10.62
CA VAL A 82 11.19 5.00 -10.70
C VAL A 82 10.82 5.35 -12.13
N ASP A 83 11.70 5.04 -13.10
CA ASP A 83 11.43 5.24 -14.53
C ASP A 83 10.91 3.98 -15.25
N GLY A 84 10.91 2.83 -14.57
CA GLY A 84 10.37 1.57 -15.08
C GLY A 84 11.31 0.86 -16.05
N SER A 85 12.60 1.16 -16.01
CA SER A 85 13.62 0.56 -16.87
C SER A 85 13.98 -0.87 -16.48
N ASN A 86 13.53 -1.35 -15.31
CA ASN A 86 13.94 -2.60 -14.65
C ASN A 86 15.41 -2.57 -14.16
N THR A 87 16.00 -1.39 -14.05
CA THR A 87 17.35 -1.18 -13.52
C THR A 87 17.29 -0.05 -12.51
N VAL A 88 17.90 -0.25 -11.34
CA VAL A 88 18.06 0.82 -10.35
C VAL A 88 19.38 1.52 -10.59
N ASP A 89 19.36 2.77 -11.02
CA ASP A 89 20.56 3.53 -11.34
C ASP A 89 20.52 5.02 -10.94
N ALA A 90 21.49 5.79 -11.44
CA ALA A 90 21.62 7.21 -11.13
C ALA A 90 20.49 8.07 -11.74
N ILE A 91 19.84 7.61 -12.81
CA ILE A 91 18.68 8.26 -13.44
C ILE A 91 17.51 8.25 -12.46
N ASP A 92 17.28 7.14 -11.76
CA ASP A 92 16.24 7.03 -10.75
C ASP A 92 16.45 8.02 -9.61
N ALA A 93 17.66 8.03 -9.04
CA ALA A 93 18.03 8.95 -7.98
C ALA A 93 17.84 10.42 -8.40
N SER A 94 18.27 10.77 -9.62
CA SER A 94 18.11 12.12 -10.16
C SER A 94 16.64 12.50 -10.37
N SER A 95 15.80 11.54 -10.76
CA SER A 95 14.37 11.73 -10.97
C SER A 95 13.62 11.96 -9.66
N VAL A 96 13.97 11.22 -8.60
CA VAL A 96 13.47 11.44 -7.24
C VAL A 96 13.88 12.82 -6.71
N LEU A 97 15.12 13.24 -6.94
CA LEU A 97 15.58 14.56 -6.53
C LEU A 97 14.86 15.69 -7.29
N ALA A 98 14.62 15.50 -8.58
CA ALA A 98 13.84 16.45 -9.40
C ALA A 98 12.40 16.56 -8.91
N TYR A 99 11.77 15.42 -8.58
CA TYR A 99 10.44 15.40 -7.96
C TYR A 99 10.45 16.18 -6.65
N TYR A 100 11.38 15.87 -5.74
CA TYR A 100 11.52 16.54 -4.45
C TYR A 100 11.69 18.07 -4.60
N ALA A 101 12.51 18.52 -5.54
CA ALA A 101 12.71 19.95 -5.81
C ALA A 101 11.42 20.64 -6.28
N ILE A 102 10.63 19.99 -7.14
CA ILE A 102 9.34 20.49 -7.62
C ILE A 102 8.37 20.62 -6.45
N ILE A 103 8.16 19.57 -5.66
CA ILE A 103 7.19 19.61 -4.55
C ILE A 103 7.62 20.57 -3.43
N SER A 104 8.93 20.71 -3.18
CA SER A 104 9.47 21.63 -2.18
C SER A 104 9.25 23.11 -2.53
N THR A 105 8.97 23.39 -3.80
CA THR A 105 8.68 24.74 -4.31
C THR A 105 7.22 24.93 -4.67
N ASN A 106 6.34 24.01 -4.25
CA ASN A 106 4.92 23.97 -4.62
C ASN A 106 4.68 23.97 -6.14
N GLY A 107 5.62 23.39 -6.90
CA GLY A 107 5.52 23.25 -8.35
C GLY A 107 4.59 22.12 -8.80
N ASP A 108 4.33 22.05 -10.10
CA ASP A 108 3.50 21.00 -10.70
C ASP A 108 4.26 19.69 -10.87
N ALA A 109 3.86 18.67 -10.11
CA ALA A 109 4.38 17.31 -10.17
C ALA A 109 3.40 16.31 -10.82
N SER A 110 2.41 16.79 -11.59
CA SER A 110 1.38 15.95 -12.23
C SER A 110 1.92 14.89 -13.19
N LYS A 111 3.12 15.09 -13.74
CA LYS A 111 3.81 14.11 -14.60
C LYS A 111 4.28 12.85 -13.86
N TYR A 112 4.35 12.88 -12.53
CA TYR A 112 4.79 11.76 -11.71
C TYR A 112 3.59 10.96 -11.19
N ASP A 113 3.44 9.74 -11.69
CA ASP A 113 2.31 8.87 -11.38
C ASP A 113 2.46 8.16 -10.02
N ASN A 114 1.49 7.30 -9.69
CA ASN A 114 1.52 6.56 -8.43
C ASN A 114 2.61 5.47 -8.41
N ASN A 115 3.04 4.95 -9.58
CA ASN A 115 4.11 3.96 -9.64
C ASN A 115 5.44 4.62 -9.31
N PHE A 116 5.73 5.79 -9.89
CA PHE A 116 6.87 6.61 -9.53
C PHE A 116 6.91 6.84 -8.02
N LYS A 117 5.81 7.33 -7.44
CA LYS A 117 5.75 7.67 -6.00
C LYS A 117 5.97 6.44 -5.12
N ARG A 118 5.37 5.31 -5.48
CA ARG A 118 5.52 4.04 -4.77
C ARG A 118 6.96 3.53 -4.83
N ASN A 119 7.62 3.64 -5.99
CA ASN A 119 8.99 3.17 -6.15
C ASN A 119 10.03 4.14 -5.56
N ALA A 120 9.67 5.41 -5.39
CA ALA A 120 10.56 6.47 -4.93
C ALA A 120 10.72 6.53 -3.40
N ASP A 121 9.73 6.14 -2.60
CA ASP A 121 9.81 6.09 -1.13
C ASP A 121 10.52 4.79 -0.69
N VAL A 122 11.86 4.79 -0.78
CA VAL A 122 12.67 3.57 -0.62
C VAL A 122 12.97 3.24 0.84
N ASN A 123 12.89 4.23 1.74
CA ASN A 123 12.99 4.00 3.18
C ASN A 123 11.62 3.76 3.85
N SER A 124 10.52 3.88 3.10
CA SER A 124 9.15 3.69 3.59
C SER A 124 8.78 4.62 4.75
N ASP A 125 9.31 5.85 4.75
CA ASP A 125 8.99 6.86 5.76
C ASP A 125 7.72 7.68 5.44
N GLY A 126 7.12 7.43 4.26
CA GLY A 126 5.91 8.10 3.78
C GLY A 126 6.19 9.43 3.08
N GLY A 127 7.44 9.87 3.03
CA GLY A 127 7.92 11.01 2.27
C GLY A 127 8.73 10.56 1.05
N ILE A 128 8.79 11.41 0.02
CA ILE A 128 9.70 11.24 -1.11
C ILE A 128 10.62 12.45 -1.15
N ASN A 129 11.87 12.25 -0.77
CA ASN A 129 12.79 13.35 -0.54
C ASN A 129 14.26 13.01 -0.90
N ALA A 130 15.19 13.88 -0.51
CA ALA A 130 16.61 13.71 -0.83
C ALA A 130 17.25 12.48 -0.16
N VAL A 131 16.68 11.97 0.95
CA VAL A 131 17.12 10.73 1.60
C VAL A 131 16.89 9.55 0.67
N ASP A 132 15.70 9.45 0.06
CA ASP A 132 15.39 8.39 -0.89
C ASP A 132 16.33 8.39 -2.09
N ALA A 133 16.52 9.56 -2.72
CA ALA A 133 17.44 9.72 -3.84
C ALA A 133 18.87 9.28 -3.46
N SER A 134 19.31 9.60 -2.26
CA SER A 134 20.64 9.23 -1.76
C SER A 134 20.76 7.73 -1.51
N LEU A 135 19.69 7.09 -1.02
CA LEU A 135 19.65 5.64 -0.81
C LEU A 135 19.66 4.88 -2.15
N ILE A 136 18.91 5.34 -3.14
CA ILE A 136 18.92 4.79 -4.51
C ILE A 136 20.34 4.87 -5.10
N LEU A 137 20.97 6.05 -5.04
CA LEU A 137 22.32 6.23 -5.57
C LEU A 137 23.35 5.37 -4.83
N ALA A 138 23.23 5.26 -3.51
CA ALA A 138 24.12 4.44 -2.71
C ALA A 138 23.95 2.95 -3.00
N TYR A 139 22.71 2.49 -3.25
CA TYR A 139 22.43 1.11 -3.66
C TYR A 139 23.02 0.82 -5.05
N TYR A 140 22.82 1.73 -6.01
CA TYR A 140 23.46 1.65 -7.32
C TYR A 140 24.99 1.50 -7.18
N ALA A 141 25.63 2.33 -6.36
CA ALA A 141 27.07 2.25 -6.12
C ALA A 141 27.50 0.91 -5.47
N PHE A 142 26.70 0.39 -4.52
CA PHE A 142 26.95 -0.90 -3.86
C PHE A 142 26.94 -2.05 -4.88
N ILE A 143 25.91 -2.13 -5.74
CA ILE A 143 25.84 -3.16 -6.78
C ILE A 143 27.02 -3.04 -7.76
N ASN A 144 27.37 -1.82 -8.19
CA ASN A 144 28.48 -1.59 -9.12
C ASN A 144 29.88 -1.82 -8.52
N THR A 145 29.99 -1.96 -7.20
CA THR A 145 31.25 -2.28 -6.51
C THR A 145 31.32 -3.74 -6.04
N GLY A 146 30.42 -4.60 -6.55
CA GLY A 146 30.42 -6.04 -6.29
C GLY A 146 29.51 -6.46 -5.12
N GLY A 147 28.69 -5.54 -4.60
CA GLY A 147 27.59 -5.87 -3.70
C GLY A 147 26.53 -6.75 -4.37
N SER A 148 25.76 -7.45 -3.55
CA SER A 148 24.64 -8.28 -4.02
C SER A 148 23.49 -8.25 -3.01
N GLY A 149 22.26 -8.44 -3.49
CA GLY A 149 21.03 -8.31 -2.71
C GLY A 149 20.12 -7.23 -3.30
N ASP A 150 18.89 -7.18 -2.79
CA ASP A 150 17.92 -6.14 -3.15
C ASP A 150 18.13 -4.85 -2.34
N ILE A 151 17.50 -3.76 -2.80
CA ILE A 151 17.61 -2.43 -2.18
C ILE A 151 17.11 -2.41 -0.74
N ILE A 152 16.11 -3.21 -0.39
CA ILE A 152 15.55 -3.26 0.98
C ILE A 152 16.57 -3.87 1.93
N THR A 153 17.17 -4.98 1.54
CA THR A 153 18.25 -5.64 2.28
C THR A 153 19.44 -4.71 2.43
N PHE A 154 19.78 -3.94 1.40
CA PHE A 154 20.85 -2.95 1.47
C PHE A 154 20.56 -1.83 2.49
N ILE A 155 19.34 -1.28 2.48
CA ILE A 155 18.92 -0.19 3.38
C ILE A 155 18.91 -0.67 4.84
N ASN A 156 18.38 -1.86 5.11
CA ASN A 156 18.22 -2.39 6.48
C ASN A 156 19.55 -2.81 7.15
N ASN A 157 20.64 -2.94 6.40
CA ASN A 157 21.95 -3.37 6.91
C ASN A 157 22.94 -2.21 7.12
N ARG A 158 22.47 -0.97 7.16
CA ARG A 158 23.25 0.25 7.44
C ARG A 158 22.91 0.84 8.79
#